data_AF-A0A7W4BUG6-F1
#
_entry.id   AF-A0A7W4BUG6-F1
#
_cell.length_a   1.000
_cell.length_b   1.000
_cell.length_c   1.000
_cell.angle_alpha   90.00
_cell.angle_beta   90.00
_cell.angle_gamma   90.00
#
_symmetry.space_group_name_H-M   'P 1'
#
loop_
_entity.id
_entity.type
_entity.pdbx_description
1 polymer ?
#
loop_
_entity_poly.entity_id
_entity_poly.type
_entity_poly.pdbx_seq_one_letter_code
_entity_poly.pdbx_strand_id
1 'polypeptide(L)'
;MEFKDLLPIVGVALGWGLSELGGFIKFRATKARSVKQAIATLYKLNFDMLQVKLAQEYYKNNSSDLEDWERGRNRSFEKYLNLPEAAIVKVNESITLISQEYPLLAFRLDGAISQYMFIKNRNLNSFVDDKKVYMKMLTGFEVSQLGAQHIVEKIIFSLAFKVDLILWINLKLDMRKYKKGIKQGDLIHSSQVFSTK
;
A
#
# COMPACT_ATOMS: atom_id res chain seq x y z
N MET A 1 -49.24 15.68 36.15
CA MET A 1 -47.83 15.42 36.50
C MET A 1 -47.17 16.77 36.66
N GLU A 2 -46.55 17.01 37.82
CA GLU A 2 -45.80 18.24 38.05
C GLU A 2 -44.46 18.16 37.31
N PHE A 3 -43.91 19.29 36.88
CA PHE A 3 -42.62 19.37 36.17
C PHE A 3 -41.46 18.72 36.97
N LYS A 4 -41.61 18.60 38.28
CA LYS A 4 -40.67 17.93 39.19
C LYS A 4 -40.58 16.42 38.96
N ASP A 5 -41.64 15.77 38.49
CA ASP A 5 -41.66 14.33 38.21
C ASP A 5 -40.98 13.97 36.88
N LEU A 6 -40.79 14.95 35.99
CA LEU A 6 -40.11 14.78 34.70
C LEU A 6 -38.59 14.88 34.80
N LEU A 7 -38.07 15.58 35.81
CA LEU A 7 -36.62 15.78 36.01
C LEU A 7 -35.81 14.47 36.11
N PRO A 8 -36.25 13.44 36.85
CA PRO A 8 -35.54 12.15 36.91
C PRO A 8 -35.49 11.44 35.56
N ILE A 9 -36.58 11.48 34.79
CA ILE A 9 -36.67 10.84 33.46
C ILE A 9 -35.70 11.52 32.48
N VAL A 10 -35.66 12.86 32.50
CA VAL A 10 -34.73 13.65 31.67
C VAL A 10 -33.28 13.39 32.08
N GLY A 11 -32.99 13.29 33.38
CA GLY A 11 -31.65 12.97 33.88
C GLY A 11 -31.15 11.59 33.41
N VAL A 12 -32.01 10.57 33.47
CA VAL A 12 -31.68 9.21 32.97
C VAL A 12 -31.48 9.23 31.45
N ALA A 13 -32.35 9.91 30.70
CA ALA A 13 -32.23 10.01 29.25
C ALA A 13 -30.93 10.72 28.81
N LEU A 14 -30.55 11.81 29.50
CA LEU A 14 -29.28 12.51 29.25
C LEU A 14 -28.07 11.64 29.62
N GLY A 15 -28.14 10.91 30.73
CA GLY A 15 -27.09 9.97 31.13
C GLY A 15 -26.87 8.86 30.09
N TRP A 16 -27.95 8.28 29.57
CA TRP A 16 -27.89 7.30 28.49
C TRP A 16 -27.34 7.90 27.19
N GLY A 17 -27.83 9.09 26.80
CA GLY A 17 -27.36 9.77 25.60
C GLY A 17 -25.86 10.08 25.65
N LEU A 18 -25.35 10.56 26.79
CA LEU A 18 -23.92 10.82 26.98
C LEU A 18 -23.08 9.55 27.01
N SER A 19 -23.59 8.47 27.63
CA SER A 19 -22.92 7.16 27.63
C SER A 19 -22.79 6.58 26.22
N GLU A 20 -23.87 6.62 25.43
CA GLU A 20 -23.89 6.11 24.06
C GLU A 20 -22.97 6.95 23.15
N LEU A 21 -22.98 8.28 23.31
CA LEU A 21 -22.07 9.18 22.60
C LEU A 21 -20.60 8.85 22.94
N GLY A 22 -20.29 8.66 24.23
CA GLY A 22 -18.96 8.27 24.70
C GLY A 22 -18.52 6.92 24.13
N GLY A 23 -19.42 5.93 24.11
CA GLY A 23 -19.22 4.62 23.49
C GLY A 23 -18.91 4.74 21.99
N PHE A 24 -19.69 5.53 21.27
CA PHE A 24 -19.51 5.78 19.83
C PHE A 24 -18.16 6.45 19.52
N ILE A 25 -17.77 7.46 20.30
CA ILE A 25 -16.48 8.14 20.13
C ILE A 25 -15.33 7.17 20.39
N LYS A 26 -15.38 6.40 21.48
CA LYS A 26 -14.35 5.41 21.82
C LYS A 26 -14.23 4.32 20.75
N PHE A 27 -15.37 3.84 20.25
CA PHE A 27 -15.41 2.86 19.16
C PHE A 27 -14.77 3.40 17.88
N ARG A 28 -15.10 4.63 17.48
CA ARG A 28 -14.45 5.29 16.34
C ARG A 28 -12.95 5.47 16.53
N ALA A 29 -12.51 5.85 17.73
CA ALA A 29 -11.09 6.02 18.03
C ALA A 29 -10.32 4.69 17.93
N THR A 30 -10.88 3.60 18.46
CA THR A 30 -10.27 2.25 18.35
C THR A 30 -10.17 1.80 16.90
N LYS A 31 -11.22 2.01 16.10
CA LYS A 31 -11.22 1.73 14.65
C LYS A 31 -10.19 2.57 13.89
N ALA A 32 -10.13 3.86 14.18
CA ALA A 32 -9.14 4.74 13.57
C ALA A 32 -7.72 4.24 13.89
N ARG A 33 -7.47 3.78 15.12
CA ARG A 33 -6.17 3.25 15.53
C ARG A 33 -5.79 1.97 14.76
N SER A 34 -6.69 1.01 14.60
CA SER A 34 -6.39 -0.22 13.86
C SER A 34 -6.09 0.07 12.39
N VAL A 35 -6.85 0.97 11.75
CA VAL A 35 -6.58 1.37 10.36
C VAL A 35 -5.26 2.16 10.25
N LYS A 36 -4.91 3.00 11.23
CA LYS A 36 -3.59 3.68 11.27
C LYS A 36 -2.43 2.70 11.36
N GLN A 37 -2.58 1.63 12.15
CA GLN A 37 -1.57 0.57 12.23
C GLN A 37 -1.43 -0.17 10.89
N ALA A 38 -2.56 -0.51 10.24
CA ALA A 38 -2.56 -1.10 8.92
C ALA A 38 -1.88 -0.19 7.87
N ILE A 39 -2.19 1.12 7.91
CA ILE A 39 -1.54 2.13 7.07
C ILE A 39 -0.03 2.12 7.24
N ALA A 40 0.47 2.08 8.48
CA ALA A 40 1.92 2.08 8.73
C ALA A 40 2.61 0.84 8.13
N THR A 41 2.03 -0.35 8.29
CA THR A 41 2.54 -1.59 7.69
C THR A 41 2.57 -1.50 6.16
N LEU A 42 1.47 -1.03 5.56
CA LEU A 42 1.37 -0.89 4.10
C LEU A 42 2.28 0.20 3.56
N TYR A 43 2.48 1.28 4.32
CA TYR A 43 3.39 2.35 3.96
C TYR A 43 4.84 1.86 3.91
N LYS A 44 5.24 1.03 4.87
CA LYS A 44 6.53 0.34 4.83
C LYS A 44 6.65 -0.56 3.60
N LEU A 45 5.65 -1.38 3.31
CA LEU A 45 5.65 -2.22 2.09
C LEU A 45 5.80 -1.36 0.83
N ASN A 46 5.03 -0.28 0.72
CA ASN A 46 5.10 0.63 -0.41
C ASN A 46 6.49 1.27 -0.56
N PHE A 47 7.12 1.61 0.56
CA PHE A 47 8.49 2.10 0.57
C PHE A 47 9.48 1.05 0.06
N ASP A 48 9.37 -0.18 0.54
CA ASP A 48 10.21 -1.30 0.10
C ASP A 48 10.03 -1.56 -1.41
N MET A 49 8.80 -1.47 -1.94
CA MET A 49 8.51 -1.56 -3.38
C MET A 49 9.21 -0.46 -4.20
N LEU A 50 9.26 0.77 -3.68
CA LEU A 50 9.98 1.89 -4.32
C LEU A 50 11.50 1.70 -4.28
N GLN A 51 12.04 1.17 -3.18
CA GLN A 51 13.47 0.85 -3.07
C GLN A 51 13.90 -0.22 -4.07
N VAL A 52 13.07 -1.25 -4.28
CA VAL A 52 13.31 -2.24 -5.35
C VAL A 52 13.42 -1.55 -6.71
N LYS A 53 12.47 -0.67 -7.06
CA LYS A 53 12.52 0.04 -8.35
C LYS A 53 13.75 0.92 -8.49
N LEU A 54 14.14 1.66 -7.43
CA LEU A 54 15.35 2.46 -7.43
C LEU A 54 16.61 1.62 -7.66
N ALA A 55 16.71 0.46 -6.99
CA ALA A 55 17.83 -0.46 -7.17
C ALA A 55 17.84 -1.09 -8.57
N GLN A 56 16.67 -1.45 -9.11
CA GLN A 56 16.53 -1.90 -10.49
C GLN A 56 16.99 -0.83 -11.48
N GLU A 57 16.59 0.43 -11.32
CA GLU A 57 17.09 1.51 -12.19
C GLU A 57 18.62 1.68 -12.07
N TYR A 58 19.19 1.51 -10.88
CA TYR A 58 20.64 1.51 -10.73
C TYR A 58 21.29 0.38 -11.53
N TYR A 59 20.86 -0.87 -11.38
CA TYR A 59 21.43 -2.00 -12.14
C TYR A 59 21.22 -1.85 -13.64
N LYS A 60 20.06 -1.36 -14.08
CA LYS A 60 19.74 -1.15 -15.50
C LYS A 60 20.74 -0.21 -16.19
N ASN A 61 21.19 0.81 -15.46
CA ASN A 61 22.14 1.80 -15.98
C ASN A 61 23.61 1.34 -15.90
N ASN A 62 23.93 0.29 -15.12
CA ASN A 62 25.30 -0.14 -14.85
C ASN A 62 25.63 -1.56 -15.36
N SER A 63 24.63 -2.35 -15.74
CA SER A 63 24.84 -3.71 -16.23
C SER A 63 25.38 -3.74 -17.65
N SER A 64 26.34 -4.62 -17.90
CA SER A 64 27.00 -4.82 -19.20
C SER A 64 26.18 -5.64 -20.19
N ASP A 65 25.34 -6.54 -19.67
CA ASP A 65 24.59 -7.53 -20.45
C ASP A 65 23.28 -7.91 -19.73
N LEU A 66 22.45 -8.73 -20.40
CA LEU A 66 21.15 -9.15 -19.89
C LEU A 66 21.24 -10.08 -18.67
N GLU A 67 22.29 -10.89 -18.58
CA GLU A 67 22.47 -11.83 -17.47
C GLU A 67 22.86 -11.10 -16.18
N ASP A 68 23.77 -10.13 -16.28
CA ASP A 68 24.13 -9.23 -15.19
C ASP A 68 22.93 -8.37 -14.76
N TRP A 69 22.15 -7.86 -15.72
CA TRP A 69 20.92 -7.14 -15.43
C TRP A 69 19.92 -8.00 -14.65
N GLU A 70 19.64 -9.23 -15.11
CA GLU A 70 18.69 -10.13 -14.47
C GLU A 70 19.14 -10.53 -13.05
N ARG A 71 20.45 -10.76 -12.85
CA ARG A 71 21.02 -10.95 -11.51
C ARG A 71 20.83 -9.73 -10.63
N GLY A 72 21.05 -8.52 -11.15
CA GLY A 72 20.79 -7.26 -10.45
C GLY A 72 19.31 -7.09 -10.06
N ARG A 73 18.40 -7.42 -10.99
CA ARG A 73 16.94 -7.40 -10.76
C ARG A 73 16.55 -8.34 -9.62
N ASN A 74 17.00 -9.59 -9.64
CA ASN A 74 16.68 -10.55 -8.59
C ASN A 74 17.27 -10.13 -7.22
N ARG A 75 18.52 -9.66 -7.20
CA ARG A 75 19.17 -9.12 -5.99
C ARG A 75 18.41 -7.93 -5.40
N SER A 76 17.80 -7.08 -6.22
CA SER A 76 17.01 -5.95 -5.73
C SER A 76 15.79 -6.42 -4.91
N PHE A 77 15.09 -7.46 -5.37
CA PHE A 77 13.98 -8.07 -4.65
C PHE A 77 14.44 -8.75 -3.38
N GLU A 78 15.55 -9.47 -3.41
CA GLU A 78 16.13 -10.12 -2.23
C GLU A 78 16.55 -9.10 -1.17
N LYS A 79 17.16 -7.99 -1.57
CA LYS A 79 17.66 -6.99 -0.63
C LYS A 79 16.54 -6.22 0.05
N TYR A 80 15.55 -5.77 -0.71
CA TYR A 80 14.54 -4.83 -0.21
C TYR A 80 13.20 -5.50 0.11
N LEU A 81 12.93 -6.69 -0.44
CA LEU A 81 11.63 -7.34 -0.31
C LEU A 81 11.73 -8.80 0.15
N ASN A 82 12.88 -9.25 0.66
CA ASN A 82 12.98 -10.49 1.43
C ASN A 82 12.37 -10.30 2.82
N LEU A 83 11.05 -10.12 2.81
CA LEU A 83 10.24 -9.97 3.99
C LEU A 83 10.24 -11.31 4.74
N PRO A 84 10.58 -11.32 6.05
CA PRO A 84 10.38 -12.52 6.85
C PRO A 84 8.89 -12.88 6.85
N GLU A 85 8.58 -14.15 7.03
CA GLU A 85 7.19 -14.66 7.01
C GLU A 85 6.27 -13.85 7.95
N ALA A 86 6.79 -13.48 9.13
CA ALA A 86 6.08 -12.62 10.08
C ALA A 86 5.67 -11.24 9.52
N ALA A 87 6.43 -10.67 8.58
CA ALA A 87 6.07 -9.41 7.94
C ALA A 87 4.96 -9.59 6.89
N ILE A 88 4.95 -10.73 6.18
CA ILE A 88 3.86 -11.08 5.26
C ILE A 88 2.56 -11.30 6.03
N VAL A 89 2.62 -12.01 7.16
CA VAL A 89 1.47 -12.19 8.06
C VAL A 89 0.92 -10.84 8.50
N LYS A 90 1.76 -9.89 8.91
CA LYS A 90 1.33 -8.53 9.28
C LYS A 90 0.67 -7.77 8.13
N VAL A 91 1.10 -7.96 6.89
CA VAL A 91 0.46 -7.37 5.71
C VAL A 91 -0.94 -7.97 5.54
N ASN A 92 -1.08 -9.29 5.64
CA ASN A 92 -2.38 -9.98 5.52
C ASN A 92 -3.35 -9.59 6.65
N GLU A 93 -2.84 -9.47 7.88
CA GLU A 93 -3.60 -8.92 9.01
C GLU A 93 -4.05 -7.49 8.74
N SER A 94 -3.18 -6.65 8.16
CA SER A 94 -3.52 -5.27 7.78
C SER A 94 -4.64 -5.24 6.73
N ILE A 95 -4.60 -6.12 5.73
CA ILE A 95 -5.68 -6.27 4.73
C ILE A 95 -6.98 -6.70 5.42
N THR A 96 -6.91 -7.64 6.36
CA THR A 96 -8.08 -8.13 7.12
C THR A 96 -8.69 -7.02 7.98
N LEU A 97 -7.87 -6.19 8.64
CA LEU A 97 -8.35 -5.04 9.40
C LEU A 97 -9.03 -4.01 8.49
N ILE A 98 -8.48 -3.78 7.29
CA ILE A 98 -9.08 -2.86 6.32
C ILE A 98 -10.38 -3.45 5.76
N SER A 99 -10.48 -4.76 5.57
CA SER A 99 -11.68 -5.38 4.97
C SER A 99 -12.92 -5.25 5.84
N GLN A 100 -12.75 -5.14 7.17
CA GLN A 100 -13.84 -4.92 8.12
C GLN A 100 -14.58 -3.59 7.90
N GLU A 101 -13.87 -2.55 7.46
CA GLU A 101 -14.44 -1.20 7.25
C GLU A 101 -14.55 -0.81 5.76
N TYR A 102 -13.61 -1.27 4.95
CA TYR A 102 -13.45 -0.88 3.54
C TYR A 102 -13.19 -2.10 2.65
N PRO A 103 -14.15 -3.04 2.52
CA PRO A 103 -13.95 -4.32 1.84
C PRO A 103 -13.49 -4.18 0.38
N LEU A 104 -14.05 -3.21 -0.35
CA LEU A 104 -13.65 -2.96 -1.74
C LEU A 104 -12.21 -2.43 -1.87
N LEU A 105 -11.73 -1.67 -0.89
CA LEU A 105 -10.34 -1.23 -0.87
C LEU A 105 -9.41 -2.39 -0.50
N ALA A 106 -9.80 -3.21 0.48
CA ALA A 106 -9.05 -4.40 0.86
C ALA A 106 -8.89 -5.38 -0.30
N PHE A 107 -9.96 -5.66 -1.07
CA PHE A 107 -9.89 -6.55 -2.24
C PHE A 107 -8.89 -6.05 -3.30
N ARG A 108 -8.92 -4.74 -3.61
CA ARG A 108 -7.97 -4.15 -4.58
C ARG A 108 -6.54 -4.18 -4.07
N LEU A 109 -6.36 -3.96 -2.77
CA LEU A 109 -5.07 -3.99 -2.11
C LEU A 109 -4.47 -5.40 -2.16
N ASP A 110 -5.27 -6.41 -1.81
CA ASP A 110 -4.87 -7.82 -1.84
C ASP A 110 -4.47 -8.26 -3.25
N GLY A 111 -5.26 -7.90 -4.27
CA GLY A 111 -4.92 -8.15 -5.67
C GLY A 111 -3.60 -7.51 -6.10
N ALA A 112 -3.37 -6.24 -5.73
CA ALA A 112 -2.13 -5.54 -6.06
C ALA A 112 -0.91 -6.16 -5.37
N ILE A 113 -1.02 -6.52 -4.09
CA ILE A 113 0.06 -7.16 -3.34
C ILE A 113 0.35 -8.56 -3.90
N SER A 114 -0.69 -9.34 -4.19
CA SER A 114 -0.56 -10.67 -4.80
C SER A 114 0.12 -10.60 -6.17
N GLN A 115 -0.26 -9.64 -7.01
CA GLN A 115 0.39 -9.40 -8.30
C GLN A 115 1.87 -9.03 -8.12
N TYR A 116 2.20 -8.19 -7.14
CA TYR A 116 3.58 -7.81 -6.87
C TYR A 116 4.41 -9.00 -6.36
N MET A 117 3.87 -9.79 -5.44
CA MET A 117 4.52 -11.00 -4.93
C MET A 117 4.72 -12.05 -6.03
N PHE A 118 3.78 -12.17 -6.96
CA PHE A 118 3.94 -13.00 -8.15
C PHE A 118 5.17 -12.57 -8.96
N ILE A 119 5.33 -11.27 -9.24
CA ILE A 119 6.47 -10.74 -10.02
C ILE A 119 7.80 -10.98 -9.31
N LYS A 120 7.85 -10.75 -7.99
CA LYS A 120 9.03 -10.97 -7.15
C LYS A 120 9.58 -12.39 -7.31
N ASN A 121 8.70 -13.38 -7.36
CA ASN A 121 9.07 -14.80 -7.41
C ASN A 121 9.39 -15.29 -8.84
N ARG A 122 9.32 -14.43 -9.87
CA ARG A 122 9.63 -14.81 -11.25
C ARG A 122 11.06 -14.44 -11.60
N ASN A 123 11.84 -15.47 -11.93
CA ASN A 123 13.16 -15.36 -12.52
C ASN A 123 13.04 -15.52 -14.06
N LEU A 124 13.73 -14.66 -14.82
CA LEU A 124 13.73 -14.64 -16.29
C LEU A 124 15.03 -15.22 -16.89
N ASN A 125 15.91 -15.83 -16.09
CA ASN A 125 17.17 -16.45 -16.52
C ASN A 125 16.98 -17.37 -17.74
N SER A 126 15.90 -18.16 -17.79
CA SER A 126 15.62 -19.08 -18.89
C SER A 126 15.32 -18.40 -20.23
N PHE A 127 15.08 -17.09 -20.24
CA PHE A 127 14.78 -16.32 -21.44
C PHE A 127 15.94 -15.40 -21.85
N VAL A 128 17.05 -15.36 -21.10
CA VAL A 128 18.18 -14.46 -21.37
C VAL A 128 18.76 -14.68 -22.78
N ASP A 129 18.75 -15.93 -23.25
CA ASP A 129 19.21 -16.30 -24.60
C ASP A 129 18.25 -15.82 -25.72
N ASP A 130 16.94 -15.74 -25.44
CA ASP A 130 15.95 -15.16 -26.36
C ASP A 130 15.61 -13.73 -25.93
N LYS A 131 16.47 -12.80 -26.36
CA LYS A 131 16.35 -11.36 -26.08
C LYS A 131 14.95 -10.80 -26.37
N LYS A 132 14.27 -11.26 -27.43
CA LYS A 132 12.96 -10.72 -27.81
C LYS A 132 11.88 -11.12 -26.80
N VAL A 133 11.86 -12.39 -26.40
CA VAL A 133 10.93 -12.89 -25.38
C VAL A 133 11.26 -12.29 -24.02
N TYR A 134 12.54 -12.21 -23.65
CA TYR A 134 13.00 -11.59 -22.41
C TYR A 134 12.50 -10.16 -22.27
N MET A 135 12.76 -9.31 -23.28
CA MET A 135 12.36 -7.90 -23.22
C MET A 135 10.85 -7.73 -23.10
N LYS A 136 10.06 -8.54 -23.82
CA LYS A 136 8.60 -8.51 -23.73
C LYS A 136 8.10 -8.85 -22.31
N MET A 137 8.65 -9.89 -21.69
CA MET A 137 8.30 -10.30 -20.33
C MET A 137 8.73 -9.24 -19.31
N LEU A 138 9.96 -8.74 -19.43
CA LEU A 138 10.51 -7.72 -18.56
C LEU A 138 9.66 -6.46 -18.55
N THR A 139 9.28 -5.93 -19.72
CA THR A 139 8.39 -4.76 -19.82
C THR A 139 7.05 -5.02 -19.14
N GLY A 140 6.45 -6.20 -19.35
CA GLY A 140 5.21 -6.58 -18.67
C GLY A 140 5.34 -6.60 -17.14
N PHE A 141 6.47 -7.10 -16.64
CA PHE A 141 6.76 -7.13 -15.20
C PHE A 141 7.04 -5.74 -14.63
N GLU A 142 7.83 -4.89 -15.30
CA GLU A 142 8.09 -3.51 -14.87
C GLU A 142 6.79 -2.70 -14.76
N VAL A 143 5.93 -2.78 -15.79
CA VAL A 143 4.63 -2.08 -15.79
C VAL A 143 3.72 -2.61 -14.67
N SER A 144 3.66 -3.93 -14.50
CA SER A 144 2.84 -4.55 -13.45
C SER A 144 3.35 -4.21 -12.04
N GLN A 145 4.67 -4.16 -11.85
CA GLN A 145 5.32 -3.81 -10.59
C GLN A 145 4.96 -2.38 -10.17
N LEU A 146 5.10 -1.44 -11.10
CA LEU A 146 4.75 -0.04 -10.87
C LEU A 146 3.23 0.13 -10.69
N GLY A 147 2.41 -0.63 -11.43
CA GLY A 147 0.96 -0.58 -11.32
C GLY A 147 0.48 -1.01 -9.93
N ALA A 148 1.02 -2.13 -9.43
CA ALA A 148 0.76 -2.61 -8.08
C ALA A 148 1.17 -1.59 -7.02
N GLN A 149 2.38 -1.03 -7.13
CA GLN A 149 2.88 0.01 -6.21
C GLN A 149 1.94 1.22 -6.18
N HIS A 150 1.52 1.71 -7.35
CA HIS A 150 0.62 2.84 -7.46
C HIS A 150 -0.74 2.57 -6.80
N ILE A 151 -1.29 1.37 -6.97
CA ILE A 151 -2.56 0.97 -6.33
C ILE A 151 -2.41 0.96 -4.81
N VAL A 152 -1.34 0.36 -4.28
CA VAL A 152 -1.03 0.32 -2.85
C VAL A 152 -0.96 1.75 -2.28
N GLU A 153 -0.17 2.62 -2.91
CA GLU A 153 -0.02 4.03 -2.50
C GLU A 153 -1.36 4.79 -2.50
N LYS A 154 -2.14 4.63 -3.57
CA LYS A 154 -3.45 5.30 -3.69
C LYS A 154 -4.41 4.84 -2.59
N ILE A 155 -4.40 3.55 -2.25
CA ILE A 155 -5.24 3.00 -1.18
C ILE A 155 -4.76 3.53 0.18
N ILE A 156 -3.45 3.57 0.45
CA ILE A 156 -2.88 4.16 1.67
C ILE A 156 -3.38 5.60 1.85
N PHE A 157 -3.28 6.44 0.81
CA PHE A 157 -3.76 7.81 0.91
C PHE A 157 -5.28 7.90 1.06
N SER A 158 -6.05 7.04 0.41
CA SER A 158 -7.51 7.01 0.58
C SER A 158 -7.90 6.66 2.01
N LEU A 159 -7.26 5.67 2.61
CA LEU A 159 -7.48 5.25 4.00
C LEU A 159 -7.04 6.35 4.97
N ALA A 160 -5.86 6.93 4.77
CA ALA A 160 -5.36 8.02 5.59
C ALA A 160 -6.32 9.21 5.57
N PHE A 161 -6.80 9.64 4.39
CA PHE A 161 -7.75 10.75 4.28
C PHE A 161 -9.07 10.48 5.01
N LYS A 162 -9.57 9.23 4.95
CA LYS A 162 -10.82 8.84 5.62
C LYS A 162 -10.70 8.78 7.15
N VAL A 163 -9.50 8.55 7.67
CA VAL A 163 -9.27 8.31 9.11
C VAL A 163 -8.69 9.54 9.81
N ASP A 164 -7.74 10.22 9.18
CA ASP A 164 -7.00 11.34 9.76
C ASP A 164 -6.36 12.21 8.66
N LEU A 165 -6.90 13.42 8.48
CA LEU A 165 -6.40 14.37 7.48
C LEU A 165 -4.95 14.78 7.74
N ILE A 166 -4.53 14.91 9.00
CA ILE A 166 -3.16 15.29 9.36
C ILE A 166 -2.20 14.16 8.94
N LEU A 167 -2.56 12.91 9.22
CA LEU A 167 -1.80 11.75 8.74
C LEU A 167 -1.69 11.75 7.21
N TRP A 168 -2.78 12.02 6.50
CA TRP A 168 -2.76 12.11 5.04
C TRP A 168 -1.77 13.18 4.52
N ILE A 169 -1.77 14.37 5.12
CA ILE A 169 -0.84 15.44 4.77
C ILE A 169 0.60 14.98 5.02
N ASN A 170 0.88 14.41 6.19
CA ASN A 170 2.22 13.96 6.56
C ASN A 170 2.74 12.88 5.59
N LEU A 171 1.92 11.86 5.30
CA LEU A 171 2.27 10.81 4.35
C LEU A 171 2.51 11.38 2.94
N LYS A 172 1.71 12.36 2.50
CA LYS A 172 1.85 12.96 1.18
C LYS A 172 3.12 13.80 1.07
N LEU A 173 3.47 14.54 2.11
CA LEU A 173 4.72 15.30 2.17
C LEU A 173 5.94 14.38 2.21
N ASP A 174 5.88 13.32 3.01
CA ASP A 174 6.95 12.34 3.12
C ASP A 174 7.18 11.59 1.79
N MET A 175 6.11 11.10 1.16
CA MET A 175 6.18 10.45 -0.15
C MET A 175 6.73 11.38 -1.24
N ARG A 176 6.40 12.68 -1.21
CA ARG A 176 6.97 13.67 -2.14
C ARG A 176 8.48 13.81 -1.97
N LYS A 177 8.99 13.79 -0.74
CA LYS A 177 10.45 13.85 -0.48
C LYS A 177 11.15 12.64 -1.07
N TYR A 178 10.61 11.43 -0.86
CA TYR A 178 11.17 10.21 -1.40
C TYR A 178 11.12 10.14 -2.93
N LYS A 179 10.02 10.57 -3.54
CA LYS A 179 9.87 10.58 -5.00
C LYS A 179 10.68 11.66 -5.71
N LYS A 180 11.20 12.67 -5.02
CA LYS A 180 12.00 13.76 -5.62
C LYS A 180 13.25 13.25 -6.37
N GLY A 181 13.76 12.07 -6.01
CA GLY A 181 14.87 11.41 -6.69
C GLY A 181 14.49 10.45 -7.82
N ILE A 182 13.20 10.22 -8.08
CA ILE A 182 12.72 9.26 -9.08
C ILE A 182 12.30 10.04 -10.34
N LYS A 183 12.85 9.70 -11.51
CA LYS A 183 12.49 10.35 -12.78
C LYS A 183 10.99 10.16 -13.07
N GLN A 184 10.33 11.19 -13.59
CA GLN A 184 8.87 11.18 -13.84
C GLN A 184 8.40 10.05 -14.78
N GLY A 185 9.27 9.49 -15.64
CA GLY A 185 8.95 8.34 -16.50
C GLY A 185 8.97 6.98 -15.79
N ASP A 186 9.53 6.91 -14.58
CA ASP A 186 9.55 5.71 -13.72
C ASP A 186 8.45 5.74 -12.65
N LEU A 187 7.68 6.83 -12.61
CA LEU A 187 6.48 6.97 -11.81
C LEU A 187 5.29 6.85 -12.75
N ILE A 188 4.49 5.79 -12.59
CA ILE A 188 3.28 5.66 -13.40
C ILE A 188 2.39 6.88 -13.19
N HIS A 189 2.17 7.62 -14.27
CA HIS A 189 0.96 8.43 -14.41
C HIS A 189 -0.19 7.46 -14.72
N SER A 190 -1.31 7.61 -14.02
CA SER A 190 -2.50 6.74 -14.19
C SER A 190 -2.97 6.63 -15.64
N SER A 191 -2.60 7.56 -16.53
CA SER A 191 -2.86 7.49 -17.97
C SER A 191 -2.10 6.37 -18.69
N GLN A 192 -0.92 5.96 -18.23
CA GLN A 192 -0.09 4.94 -18.89
C GLN A 192 -0.53 3.50 -18.58
N VAL A 193 -1.23 3.26 -17.47
CA VAL A 193 -1.78 1.93 -17.12
C VAL A 193 -3.04 1.59 -17.92
N PHE A 194 -3.74 2.60 -18.43
CA PHE A 194 -4.99 2.42 -19.17
C PHE A 194 -4.90 2.79 -20.66
N SER A 195 -3.71 3.15 -21.18
CA SER A 195 -3.51 3.51 -22.58
C SER A 195 -2.93 2.39 -23.45
N THR A 196 -3.07 1.13 -23.07
CA THR A 196 -2.84 0.02 -23.99
C THR A 196 -4.12 -0.24 -24.78
N LYS A 197 -4.27 0.50 -25.89
CA LYS A 197 -5.10 0.13 -27.03
C LYS A 197 -4.20 -0.09 -28.24
#